data_AF-A0A8S1HWY8-F1
#
_entry.id   AF-A0A8S1HWY8-F1
#
_cell.length_a   1.000
_cell.length_b   1.000
_cell.length_c   1.000
_cell.angle_alpha   90.00
_cell.angle_beta   90.00
_cell.angle_gamma   90.00
#
_symmetry.space_group_name_H-M   'P 1'
#
loop_
_entity.id
_entity.type
_entity.pdbx_description
1 polymer ?
#
loop_
_entity_poly.entity_id
_entity_poly.type
_entity_poly.pdbx_seq_one_letter_code
_entity_poly.pdbx_strand_id
1 'polypeptide(L)'
;MKVAEGLLNPLGEDDDDFEANYIIDRNIATGMAIVDDTHAFHPPIVVDKFADPSYKPSYSAESQARSNSQPLAGSATAVELAPSTEAVKMVHVEPVGKEIEPSSREGSLRRRFSEKLPRIRTSSETSNKKSQHAG
;
A
#
# COMPACT_ATOMS: atom_id res chain seq x y z
N MET A 1 8.97 6.29 32.94
CA MET A 1 8.76 5.18 31.99
C MET A 1 7.30 4.75 32.11
N LYS A 2 6.34 5.61 31.71
CA LYS A 2 4.91 5.39 31.99
C LYS A 2 4.11 4.89 30.78
N VAL A 3 4.54 5.26 29.57
CA VAL A 3 3.88 4.83 28.33
C VAL A 3 3.98 3.31 28.12
N ALA A 4 5.14 2.71 28.40
CA ALA A 4 5.32 1.27 28.28
C ALA A 4 4.55 0.47 29.34
N GLU A 5 4.21 1.09 30.48
CA GLU A 5 3.43 0.50 31.56
C GLU A 5 1.93 0.54 31.22
N GLY A 6 1.42 1.69 30.79
CA GLY A 6 0.01 1.84 30.36
C GLY A 6 -0.32 1.03 29.10
N LEU A 7 0.66 0.77 28.22
CA LEU A 7 0.44 -0.07 27.03
C LEU A 7 0.72 -1.57 27.27
N LEU A 8 1.13 -1.95 28.48
CA LEU A 8 1.43 -3.35 28.79
C LEU A 8 0.16 -4.21 28.79
N ASN A 9 -0.95 -3.65 29.30
CA ASN A 9 -2.26 -4.27 29.30
C ASN A 9 -3.35 -3.27 28.89
N PRO A 10 -3.66 -3.14 27.59
CA PRO A 10 -4.60 -2.15 27.07
C PRO A 10 -6.10 -2.51 27.29
N LEU A 11 -6.39 -3.53 28.11
CA LEU A 11 -7.73 -4.06 28.39
C LEU A 11 -8.13 -3.86 29.87
N GLY A 12 -7.44 -2.98 30.58
CA GLY A 12 -7.76 -2.62 31.95
C GLY A 12 -8.87 -1.56 32.05
N GLU A 13 -8.79 -0.75 33.11
CA GLU A 13 -9.70 0.37 33.39
C GLU A 13 -8.96 1.72 33.41
N ASP A 14 -7.72 1.77 32.92
CA ASP A 14 -6.98 3.04 32.86
C ASP A 14 -7.59 3.96 31.80
N ASP A 15 -7.46 5.29 31.97
CA ASP A 15 -8.07 6.28 31.07
C ASP A 15 -7.64 6.17 29.59
N ASP A 16 -6.50 5.51 29.32
CA ASP A 16 -5.94 5.29 27.98
C ASP A 16 -6.20 3.86 27.43
N ASP A 17 -6.93 3.01 28.17
CA ASP A 17 -7.27 1.64 27.76
C ASP A 17 -8.39 1.61 26.71
N PHE A 18 -8.56 0.46 26.07
CA PHE A 18 -9.68 0.26 25.16
C PHE A 18 -11.01 0.18 25.91
N GLU A 19 -12.00 0.93 25.42
CA GLU A 19 -13.39 0.88 25.85
C GLU A 19 -14.09 -0.41 25.37
N ALA A 20 -13.66 -1.56 25.89
CA ALA A 20 -14.12 -2.87 25.42
C ALA A 20 -15.63 -3.08 25.62
N ASN A 21 -16.17 -2.61 26.75
CA ASN A 21 -17.61 -2.71 27.04
C ASN A 21 -18.45 -1.97 25.98
N TYR A 22 -18.02 -0.76 25.61
CA TYR A 22 -18.67 0.02 24.56
C TYR A 22 -18.61 -0.71 23.21
N ILE A 23 -17.48 -1.32 22.86
CA ILE A 23 -17.33 -2.09 21.63
C ILE A 23 -18.27 -3.30 21.63
N ILE A 24 -18.39 -4.01 22.75
CA ILE A 24 -19.29 -5.17 22.89
C ILE A 24 -20.74 -4.74 22.69
N ASP A 25 -21.20 -3.73 23.42
CA ASP A 25 -22.57 -3.23 23.33
C ASP A 25 -22.89 -2.74 21.91
N ARG A 26 -21.97 -1.98 21.31
CA ARG A 26 -22.13 -1.46 19.94
C ARG A 26 -22.20 -2.58 18.92
N ASN A 27 -21.36 -3.61 19.05
CA ASN A 27 -21.34 -4.73 18.12
C ASN A 27 -22.59 -5.58 18.22
N ILE A 28 -23.08 -5.85 19.45
CA ILE A 28 -24.32 -6.60 19.64
C ILE A 28 -25.49 -5.82 19.04
N ALA A 29 -25.64 -4.53 19.37
CA ALA A 29 -26.71 -3.69 18.83
C ALA A 29 -26.67 -3.61 17.30
N THR A 30 -25.49 -3.37 16.72
CA THR A 30 -25.33 -3.27 15.26
C THR A 30 -25.55 -4.61 14.58
N GLY A 31 -25.03 -5.70 15.14
CA GLY A 31 -25.19 -7.04 14.60
C GLY A 31 -26.65 -7.47 14.56
N MET A 32 -27.39 -7.23 15.64
CA MET A 32 -28.84 -7.50 15.69
C MET A 32 -29.61 -6.64 14.69
N ALA A 33 -29.34 -5.34 14.61
CA ALA A 33 -29.99 -4.45 13.63
C ALA A 33 -29.74 -4.90 12.17
N ILE A 34 -28.55 -5.44 11.87
CA ILE A 34 -28.24 -5.94 10.53
C ILE A 34 -29.13 -7.14 10.17
N VAL A 35 -29.25 -8.11 11.07
CA VAL A 35 -29.97 -9.38 10.81
C VAL A 35 -31.47 -9.29 11.02
N ASP A 36 -31.95 -8.32 11.80
CA ASP A 36 -33.39 -8.13 12.06
C ASP A 36 -33.96 -7.06 11.10
N ASP A 37 -33.57 -5.80 11.29
CA ASP A 37 -34.20 -4.65 10.60
C ASP A 37 -33.82 -4.55 9.12
N THR A 38 -32.57 -4.88 8.78
CA THR A 38 -32.03 -4.68 7.42
C THR A 38 -31.87 -5.97 6.61
N HIS A 39 -32.35 -7.09 7.13
CA HIS A 39 -32.21 -8.37 6.43
C HIS A 39 -32.94 -8.37 5.09
N ALA A 40 -32.21 -8.71 4.02
CA ALA A 40 -32.70 -8.70 2.64
C ALA A 40 -33.29 -7.34 2.18
N PHE A 41 -33.04 -6.27 2.94
CA PHE A 41 -33.42 -4.93 2.56
C PHE A 41 -32.29 -4.28 1.78
N HIS A 42 -32.61 -3.75 0.60
CA HIS A 42 -31.72 -2.88 -0.14
C HIS A 42 -32.50 -1.67 -0.66
N PRO A 43 -31.88 -0.49 -0.72
CA PRO A 43 -32.47 0.66 -1.40
C PRO A 43 -32.80 0.35 -2.87
N PRO A 44 -33.73 1.11 -3.50
CA PRO A 44 -34.00 0.97 -4.92
C PRO A 44 -32.77 1.34 -5.74
N ILE A 45 -32.52 0.57 -6.80
CA ILE A 45 -31.40 0.79 -7.71
C ILE A 45 -31.76 1.96 -8.64
N VAL A 46 -30.95 3.02 -8.61
CA VAL A 46 -31.09 4.22 -9.43
C VAL A 46 -29.74 4.54 -10.04
N VAL A 47 -29.73 5.08 -11.27
CA VAL A 47 -28.50 5.58 -11.92
C VAL A 47 -27.95 6.74 -11.10
N ASP A 48 -26.70 6.62 -10.66
CA ASP A 48 -26.08 7.63 -9.82
C ASP A 48 -25.59 8.85 -10.65
N LYS A 49 -25.29 9.95 -9.96
CA LYS A 49 -24.91 11.23 -10.59
C LYS A 49 -23.59 11.16 -11.35
N PHE A 50 -22.70 10.23 -10.99
CA PHE A 50 -21.41 10.03 -11.65
C PHE A 50 -21.52 9.23 -12.94
N ALA A 51 -22.71 8.75 -13.32
CA ALA A 51 -22.96 8.18 -14.63
C ALA A 51 -22.82 9.22 -15.77
N ASP A 52 -23.01 10.50 -15.49
CA ASP A 52 -22.68 11.59 -16.41
C ASP A 52 -21.18 11.90 -16.35
N PRO A 53 -20.42 11.73 -17.46
CA PRO A 53 -18.99 12.05 -17.53
C PRO A 53 -18.67 13.52 -17.21
N SER A 54 -19.66 14.41 -17.32
CA SER A 54 -19.53 15.84 -17.05
C SER A 54 -19.67 16.17 -15.56
N TYR A 55 -20.21 15.26 -14.76
CA TYR A 55 -20.45 15.50 -13.34
C TYR A 55 -19.14 15.54 -12.56
N LYS A 56 -18.93 16.64 -11.82
CA LYS A 56 -17.75 16.82 -10.96
C LYS A 56 -18.21 16.88 -9.49
N PRO A 57 -17.54 16.18 -8.57
CA PRO A 57 -17.82 16.31 -7.15
C PRO A 57 -17.70 17.78 -6.70
N SER A 58 -18.62 18.21 -5.84
CA SER A 58 -18.57 19.55 -5.24
C SER A 58 -17.74 19.51 -3.96
N TYR A 59 -16.95 20.57 -3.73
CA TYR A 59 -16.15 20.76 -2.53
C TYR A 59 -16.51 22.10 -1.90
N SER A 60 -16.29 22.24 -0.59
CA SER A 60 -16.35 23.55 0.05
C SER A 60 -15.20 24.43 -0.46
N ALA A 61 -15.39 25.75 -0.45
CA ALA A 61 -14.37 26.70 -0.89
C ALA A 61 -13.04 26.53 -0.14
N GLU A 62 -13.11 26.24 1.17
CA GLU A 62 -11.92 26.01 2.01
C GLU A 62 -11.18 24.73 1.64
N SER A 63 -11.89 23.62 1.41
CA SER A 63 -11.30 22.36 0.99
C SER A 63 -10.65 22.48 -0.38
N GLN A 64 -11.27 23.22 -1.31
CA GLN A 64 -10.71 23.43 -2.64
C GLN A 64 -9.46 24.32 -2.63
N ALA A 65 -9.44 25.37 -1.81
CA ALA A 65 -8.27 26.25 -1.66
C ALA A 65 -7.04 25.51 -1.07
N ARG A 66 -7.27 24.50 -0.24
CA ARG A 66 -6.20 23.66 0.37
C ARG A 66 -5.87 22.42 -0.46
N SER A 67 -6.73 22.05 -1.40
CA SER A 67 -6.50 20.89 -2.26
C SER A 67 -5.47 21.26 -3.31
N ASN A 68 -4.29 20.63 -3.27
CA ASN A 68 -3.41 20.59 -4.43
C ASN A 68 -4.10 19.70 -5.48
N SER A 69 -4.94 20.33 -6.32
CA SER A 69 -5.84 19.69 -7.29
C SER A 69 -5.16 18.91 -8.40
N GLN A 70 -3.84 18.76 -8.35
CA GLN A 70 -3.09 17.98 -9.32
C GLN A 70 -3.11 16.52 -8.88
N PRO A 71 -3.63 15.60 -9.72
CA PRO A 71 -3.48 14.18 -9.46
C PRO A 71 -1.98 13.85 -9.32
N LEU A 72 -1.66 12.90 -8.45
CA LEU A 72 -0.27 12.47 -8.26
C LEU A 72 0.25 11.87 -9.57
N ALA A 73 0.98 12.67 -10.34
CA ALA A 73 1.75 12.20 -11.47
C ALA A 73 3.05 11.57 -10.95
N GLY A 74 3.38 10.37 -11.44
CA GLY A 74 4.61 9.68 -11.04
C GLY A 74 5.87 10.50 -11.37
N SER A 75 6.93 10.32 -10.59
CA SER A 75 8.18 11.08 -10.77
C SER A 75 8.85 10.89 -12.14
N ALA A 76 8.48 9.84 -12.87
CA ALA A 76 9.01 9.51 -14.19
C ALA A 76 8.00 9.76 -15.34
N THR A 77 6.83 10.34 -15.10
CA THR A 77 5.80 10.50 -16.16
C THR A 77 6.22 11.45 -17.28
N ALA A 78 7.17 12.35 -17.01
CA ALA A 78 7.69 13.30 -17.99
C ALA A 78 8.92 12.79 -18.75
N VAL A 79 9.34 11.54 -18.53
CA VAL A 79 10.49 10.96 -19.24
C VAL A 79 10.07 10.58 -20.66
N GLU A 80 10.58 11.30 -21.65
CA GLU A 80 10.53 10.91 -23.05
C GLU A 80 11.63 9.85 -23.30
N LEU A 81 11.23 8.64 -23.70
CA LEU A 81 12.18 7.58 -24.02
C LEU A 81 12.83 7.87 -25.37
N ALA A 82 14.16 7.80 -25.44
CA ALA A 82 14.88 7.89 -26.69
C ALA A 82 14.43 6.79 -27.67
N PRO A 83 14.42 7.06 -29.00
CA PRO A 83 14.13 6.03 -30.00
C PRO A 83 15.13 4.88 -29.88
N SER A 84 14.67 3.64 -30.12
CA SER A 84 15.42 2.39 -29.89
C SER A 84 16.74 2.26 -30.66
N THR A 85 17.02 3.18 -31.58
CA THR A 85 18.22 3.22 -32.42
C THR A 85 19.36 4.02 -31.79
N GLU A 86 19.10 4.82 -30.76
CA GLU A 86 20.13 5.59 -30.08
C GLU A 86 20.69 4.78 -28.91
N ALA A 87 21.94 4.35 -29.02
CA ALA A 87 22.60 3.56 -27.99
C ALA A 87 22.80 4.41 -26.72
N VAL A 88 21.92 4.24 -25.73
CA VAL A 88 22.04 4.89 -24.43
C VAL A 88 23.30 4.39 -23.73
N LYS A 89 24.30 5.28 -23.57
CA LYS A 89 25.55 4.97 -22.89
C LYS A 89 25.30 4.86 -21.38
N MET A 90 25.25 3.64 -20.88
CA MET A 90 25.22 3.37 -19.44
C MET A 90 26.59 3.68 -18.83
N VAL A 91 26.67 4.70 -17.97
CA VAL A 91 27.90 5.10 -17.28
C VAL A 91 27.82 4.70 -15.82
N HIS A 92 28.90 4.13 -15.29
CA HIS A 92 29.03 3.85 -13.87
C HIS A 92 29.08 5.18 -13.09
N VAL A 93 28.14 5.38 -12.18
CA VAL A 93 28.20 6.50 -11.24
C VAL A 93 29.08 6.04 -10.08
N GLU A 94 30.27 6.60 -9.96
CA GLU A 94 31.03 6.46 -8.73
C GLU A 94 30.24 7.12 -7.59
N PRO A 95 30.03 6.43 -6.46
CA PRO A 95 29.32 7.04 -5.34
C PRO A 95 30.14 8.25 -4.90
N VAL A 96 29.58 9.46 -5.08
CA VAL A 96 30.21 10.66 -4.54
C VAL A 96 30.26 10.50 -3.03
N GLY A 97 31.44 10.22 -2.52
CA GLY A 97 31.78 10.36 -1.11
C GLY A 97 31.71 11.84 -0.75
N LYS A 98 30.50 12.38 -0.61
CA LYS A 98 30.33 13.51 0.30
C LYS A 98 30.45 12.89 1.68
N GLU A 99 31.60 13.09 2.31
CA GLU A 99 31.68 13.03 3.76
C GLU A 99 30.58 13.97 4.26
N ILE A 100 29.48 13.35 4.72
CA ILE A 100 28.45 14.06 5.45
C ILE A 100 29.11 14.36 6.79
N GLU A 101 29.71 15.55 6.90
CA GLU A 101 30.01 16.14 8.20
C GLU A 101 28.74 16.01 9.06
N PRO A 102 28.81 15.41 10.25
CA PRO A 102 27.63 15.13 11.06
C PRO A 102 27.04 16.44 11.58
N SER A 103 26.19 17.09 10.77
CA SER A 103 25.28 18.09 11.29
C SER A 103 24.31 17.36 12.20
N SER A 104 24.44 17.64 13.49
CA SER A 104 23.73 16.96 14.57
C SER A 104 22.23 17.06 14.36
N ARG A 105 21.59 15.95 13.98
CA ARG A 105 20.14 15.72 14.15
C ARG A 105 19.81 14.25 13.99
N GLU A 106 19.25 13.71 15.07
CA GLU A 106 19.01 12.30 15.33
C GLU A 106 17.94 11.68 14.42
N GLY A 107 18.16 10.40 14.11
CA GLY A 107 17.09 9.40 14.08
C GLY A 107 16.34 9.17 12.76
N SER A 108 16.72 8.14 12.00
CA SER A 108 15.73 7.22 11.44
C SER A 108 16.32 5.84 11.10
N LEU A 109 15.68 4.82 11.65
CA LEU A 109 16.06 3.42 11.66
C LEU A 109 15.99 2.78 10.27
N ARG A 110 17.14 2.50 9.64
CA ARG A 110 17.19 1.55 8.51
C ARG A 110 17.11 0.12 9.05
N ARG A 111 15.91 -0.47 9.01
CA ARG A 111 15.69 -1.91 9.23
C ARG A 111 16.43 -2.69 8.15
N ARG A 112 17.34 -3.57 8.57
CA ARG A 112 18.01 -4.54 7.71
C ARG A 112 17.05 -5.71 7.48
N PHE A 113 16.46 -5.81 6.30
CA PHE A 113 15.90 -7.07 5.84
C PHE A 113 17.04 -7.91 5.24
N SER A 114 17.47 -8.91 6.01
CA SER A 114 18.29 -10.02 5.52
C SER A 114 17.36 -11.21 5.38
N GLU A 115 16.85 -11.45 4.17
CA GLU A 115 16.17 -12.70 3.85
C GLU A 115 17.03 -13.55 2.91
N LYS A 116 17.56 -14.63 3.49
CA LYS A 116 18.19 -15.73 2.77
C LYS A 116 17.08 -16.55 2.12
N LEU A 117 16.84 -16.36 0.82
CA LEU A 117 16.05 -17.31 0.02
C LEU A 117 16.96 -18.42 -0.53
N PRO A 118 16.56 -19.71 -0.45
CA PRO A 118 17.31 -20.79 -1.09
C PRO A 118 17.19 -20.69 -2.61
N ARG A 119 18.32 -20.85 -3.31
CA ARG A 119 18.37 -20.98 -4.77
C ARG A 119 17.73 -22.30 -5.21
N ILE A 120 16.60 -22.23 -5.92
CA ILE A 120 16.05 -23.37 -6.64
C ILE A 120 17.01 -23.69 -7.80
N ARG A 121 17.59 -24.90 -7.78
CA ARG A 121 18.36 -25.47 -8.89
C ARG A 121 17.38 -26.05 -9.90
N THR A 122 17.32 -25.50 -11.11
CA THR A 122 16.71 -26.16 -12.26
C THR A 122 17.83 -26.88 -13.03
N SER A 123 17.87 -28.22 -12.96
CA SER A 123 18.73 -29.03 -13.81
C SER A 123 18.13 -29.17 -15.21
N SER A 124 18.85 -28.66 -16.20
CA SER A 124 18.62 -28.95 -17.61
C SER A 124 19.23 -30.31 -17.96
N GLU A 125 18.39 -31.29 -18.34
CA GLU A 125 18.85 -32.48 -19.05
C GLU A 125 18.41 -32.39 -20.51
N THR A 126 19.38 -32.16 -21.38
CA THR A 126 19.31 -32.50 -22.80
C THR A 126 19.88 -33.90 -22.97
N SER A 127 19.09 -34.83 -23.52
CA SER A 127 19.64 -35.94 -24.28
C SER A 127 18.65 -36.45 -25.32
N ASN A 128 19.00 -36.14 -26.56
CA ASN A 128 18.41 -36.61 -27.79
C ASN A 128 18.91 -38.04 -28.06
N LYS A 129 18.04 -38.99 -28.46
CA LYS A 129 18.42 -40.13 -29.31
C LYS A 129 17.20 -40.81 -29.98
N LYS A 130 17.18 -40.60 -31.29
CA LYS A 130 16.55 -41.30 -32.43
C LYS A 130 16.61 -42.85 -32.34
N SER A 131 15.54 -43.57 -32.72
CA SER A 131 15.54 -44.86 -33.47
C SER A 131 14.14 -45.52 -33.45
N GLN A 132 13.37 -45.45 -34.55
CA GLN A 132 13.07 -46.52 -35.54
C GLN A 132 11.99 -47.57 -35.18
N HIS A 133 11.02 -47.69 -36.12
CA HIS A 133 10.25 -48.86 -36.59
C HIS A 133 9.90 -50.02 -35.63
N ALA A 134 8.60 -50.35 -35.55
CA ALA A 134 7.97 -51.54 -36.16
C ALA A 134 6.57 -51.80 -35.53
N GLY A 135 5.59 -52.15 -36.36
CA GLY A 135 4.25 -52.62 -35.93
C GLY A 135 3.12 -51.87 -36.61
#